data_AF-A0A5J4T679-F1
#
_entry.id   AF-A0A5J4T679-F1
#
_cell.length_a   1.000
_cell.length_b   1.000
_cell.length_c   1.000
_cell.angle_alpha   90.00
_cell.angle_beta   90.00
_cell.angle_gamma   90.00
#
_symmetry.space_group_name_H-M   'P 1'
#
loop_
_entity.id
_entity.type
_entity.pdbx_description
1 polymer ?
#
loop_
_entity_poly.entity_id
_entity_poly.type
_entity_poly.pdbx_seq_one_letter_code
_entity_poly.pdbx_strand_id
1 'polypeptide(L)'
;MEQIDNYFAKRIIFDVRNNPGGYVYLGAQTLRFLFPQAGHPIYPVVDQIRTPMNKEFAALDEYLQRIRKDESELFVNAEDMSVDGQFYTKGGRTRKTTSNEFNKSMEVELTEKYQIYRNHINRYITLASNWKWKRQILYNPEDVLIITDGLCASTFSQFVKAIQQKHLARIVAVGVRDPRDPNKRQDIAIAGSGSTTSVASIQSLR
;
A
#
# COMPACT_ATOMS: atom_id res chain seq x y z
N MET A 1 39.38 8.97 -6.24
CA MET A 1 38.86 7.85 -5.42
C MET A 1 37.98 8.48 -4.35
N GLU A 2 36.67 8.49 -4.55
CA GLU A 2 35.74 8.89 -3.49
C GLU A 2 35.78 7.83 -2.40
N GLN A 3 36.09 8.29 -1.19
CA GLN A 3 36.02 7.50 0.02
C GLN A 3 34.54 7.15 0.23
N ILE A 4 34.16 5.91 -0.08
CA ILE A 4 32.85 5.38 0.30
C ILE A 4 32.92 5.21 1.82
N ASP A 5 32.52 6.25 2.53
CA ASP A 5 32.25 6.14 3.94
C ASP A 5 31.15 5.09 4.13
N ASN A 6 31.52 3.97 4.75
CA ASN A 6 30.60 2.90 5.11
C ASN A 6 29.74 3.38 6.29
N TYR A 7 28.73 4.19 6.00
CA TYR A 7 27.71 4.58 6.97
C TYR A 7 26.86 3.37 7.32
N PHE A 8 27.23 2.69 8.41
CA PHE A 8 26.50 1.55 8.95
C PHE A 8 25.75 1.95 10.22
N ALA A 9 24.43 1.79 10.20
CA ALA A 9 23.59 1.93 11.38
C ALA A 9 23.32 0.55 11.98
N LYS A 10 23.58 0.38 13.29
CA LYS A 10 23.22 -0.85 14.04
C LYS A 10 21.74 -0.93 14.36
N ARG A 11 21.08 0.22 14.48
CA ARG A 11 19.67 0.35 14.85
C ARG A 11 19.04 1.49 14.07
N ILE A 12 17.74 1.37 13.82
CA ILE A 12 16.97 2.42 13.15
C ILE A 12 15.75 2.79 13.99
N ILE A 13 15.51 4.08 14.10
CA ILE A 13 14.25 4.62 14.64
C ILE A 13 13.56 5.36 13.51
N PHE A 14 12.32 4.96 13.22
CA PHE A 14 11.42 5.69 12.33
C PHE A 14 10.42 6.43 13.19
N ASP A 15 10.53 7.75 13.24
CA ASP A 15 9.47 8.61 13.75
C ASP A 15 8.54 8.98 12.60
N VAL A 16 7.31 8.49 12.68
CA VAL A 16 6.29 8.58 11.65
C VAL A 16 4.98 9.17 12.19
N ARG A 17 5.07 9.81 13.37
CA ARG A 17 3.97 10.60 13.94
C ARG A 17 3.56 11.72 12.98
N ASN A 18 2.28 12.10 13.01
CA ASN A 18 1.67 13.12 12.16
C ASN A 18 1.94 12.94 10.66
N ASN A 19 2.05 11.69 10.19
CA ASN A 19 2.20 11.38 8.77
C ASN A 19 0.84 10.99 8.15
N PRO A 20 0.20 11.86 7.36
CA PRO A 20 -1.11 11.58 6.77
C PRO A 20 -1.07 10.55 5.62
N GLY A 21 0.13 10.09 5.23
CA GLY A 21 0.35 9.21 4.08
C GLY A 21 0.61 10.01 2.80
N GLY A 22 0.14 9.48 1.67
CA GLY A 22 0.35 10.06 0.35
C GLY A 22 0.17 9.00 -0.72
N TYR A 23 1.18 8.82 -1.57
CA TYR A 23 1.19 7.81 -2.61
C TYR A 23 1.43 6.41 -2.08
N VAL A 24 0.45 5.51 -2.19
CA VAL A 24 0.48 4.17 -1.58
C VAL A 24 1.71 3.36 -2.00
N TYR A 25 2.13 3.50 -3.26
CA TYR A 25 3.30 2.80 -3.76
C TYR A 25 4.60 3.14 -3.04
N LEU A 26 4.75 4.35 -2.48
CA LEU A 26 5.99 4.75 -1.78
C LEU A 26 6.22 3.88 -0.54
N GLY A 27 5.15 3.59 0.21
CA GLY A 27 5.23 2.72 1.39
C GLY A 27 5.71 1.32 1.02
N ALA A 28 5.18 0.76 -0.07
CA ALA A 28 5.61 -0.53 -0.61
C ALA A 28 7.09 -0.53 -1.06
N GLN A 29 7.51 0.53 -1.77
CA GLN A 29 8.89 0.66 -2.26
C GLN A 29 9.89 0.83 -1.11
N THR A 30 9.58 1.69 -0.14
CA THR A 30 10.38 1.92 1.07
C THR A 30 10.49 0.66 1.92
N LEU A 31 9.39 -0.08 2.09
CA LEU A 31 9.39 -1.37 2.81
C LEU A 31 10.37 -2.35 2.17
N ARG A 32 10.32 -2.55 0.84
CA ARG A 32 11.21 -3.47 0.13
C ARG A 32 12.68 -3.07 0.20
N PHE A 33 12.94 -1.76 0.21
CA PHE A 33 14.31 -1.26 0.25
C PHE A 33 14.95 -1.48 1.63
N LEU A 34 14.23 -1.14 2.70
CA LEU A 34 14.73 -1.25 4.08
C LEU A 34 14.67 -2.68 4.63
N PHE A 35 13.65 -3.43 4.21
CA PHE A 35 13.41 -4.80 4.65
C PHE A 35 13.30 -5.71 3.41
N PRO A 36 14.41 -6.01 2.73
CA PRO A 36 14.38 -6.85 1.54
C PRO A 36 13.93 -8.29 1.82
N GLN A 37 13.86 -8.71 3.09
CA GLN A 37 13.22 -9.94 3.56
C GLN A 37 11.68 -9.87 3.60
N ALA A 38 11.08 -8.68 3.46
CA ALA A 38 9.63 -8.52 3.36
C ALA A 38 9.15 -9.10 2.01
N GLY A 39 8.89 -10.41 2.00
CA GLY A 39 8.40 -11.13 0.82
C GLY A 39 7.04 -10.64 0.32
N HIS A 40 6.59 -11.16 -0.82
CA HIS A 40 5.27 -10.88 -1.39
C HIS A 40 4.13 -11.44 -0.49
N PRO A 41 2.92 -10.84 -0.46
CA PRO A 41 2.53 -9.55 -1.07
C PRO A 41 3.01 -8.35 -0.26
N ILE A 42 3.27 -7.26 -0.97
CA ILE A 42 3.65 -5.95 -0.42
C ILE A 42 2.65 -4.87 -0.84
N TYR A 43 2.07 -5.01 -2.04
CA TYR A 43 0.88 -4.26 -2.42
C TYR A 43 -0.35 -5.01 -1.93
N PRO A 44 -1.38 -4.30 -1.44
CA PRO A 44 -2.63 -4.93 -1.08
C PRO A 44 -3.31 -5.50 -2.32
N VAL A 45 -3.92 -6.67 -2.17
CA VAL A 45 -4.86 -7.20 -3.15
C VAL A 45 -6.21 -6.52 -2.91
N VAL A 46 -6.76 -5.91 -3.95
CA VAL A 46 -8.00 -5.14 -3.89
C VAL A 46 -8.99 -5.61 -4.96
N ASP A 47 -10.26 -5.28 -4.75
CA ASP A 47 -11.32 -5.34 -5.74
C ASP A 47 -12.25 -4.13 -5.58
N GLN A 48 -13.04 -3.84 -6.61
CA GLN A 48 -13.98 -2.72 -6.63
C GLN A 48 -15.40 -3.23 -6.85
N ILE A 49 -16.38 -2.57 -6.21
CA ILE A 49 -17.79 -2.76 -6.55
C ILE A 49 -18.04 -2.18 -7.94
N ARG A 50 -18.70 -2.92 -8.81
CA ARG A 50 -19.04 -2.42 -10.16
C ARG A 50 -20.19 -1.44 -10.04
N THR A 51 -19.90 -0.17 -10.31
CA THR A 51 -20.88 0.92 -10.32
C THR A 51 -20.71 1.74 -11.59
N PRO A 52 -21.71 2.53 -12.02
CA PRO A 52 -21.51 3.45 -13.14
C PRO A 52 -20.32 4.38 -12.93
N MET A 53 -20.10 4.85 -11.69
CA MET A 53 -18.97 5.72 -11.37
C MET A 53 -17.61 5.01 -11.46
N ASN A 54 -17.50 3.79 -10.89
CA ASN A 54 -16.24 3.04 -10.95
C ASN A 54 -15.91 2.59 -12.38
N LYS A 55 -16.91 2.44 -13.25
CA LYS A 55 -16.69 2.17 -14.68
C LYS A 55 -15.95 3.30 -15.36
N GLU A 56 -16.34 4.55 -15.09
CA GLU A 56 -15.69 5.73 -15.67
C GLU A 56 -14.27 5.91 -15.12
N PHE A 57 -14.06 5.67 -13.82
CA PHE A 57 -12.71 5.70 -13.23
C PHE A 57 -11.81 4.60 -13.82
N ALA A 58 -12.31 3.38 -13.96
CA ALA A 58 -11.55 2.29 -14.55
C ALA A 58 -11.15 2.58 -16.01
N ALA A 59 -12.03 3.22 -16.80
CA ALA A 59 -11.71 3.63 -18.17
C ALA A 59 -10.59 4.69 -18.22
N LEU A 60 -10.59 5.64 -17.28
CA LEU A 60 -9.53 6.64 -17.14
C LEU A 60 -8.21 5.98 -16.72
N ASP A 61 -8.25 5.09 -15.74
CA ASP A 61 -7.10 4.35 -15.24
C ASP A 61 -6.46 3.47 -16.33
N GLU A 62 -7.29 2.76 -17.11
CA GLU A 62 -6.84 1.96 -18.26
C GLU A 62 -6.21 2.86 -19.34
N TYR A 63 -6.82 4.02 -19.62
CA TYR A 63 -6.27 5.01 -20.55
C TYR A 63 -4.88 5.48 -20.09
N LEU A 64 -4.76 5.93 -18.83
CA LEU A 64 -3.50 6.40 -18.25
C LEU A 64 -2.42 5.32 -18.27
N GLN A 65 -2.79 4.08 -17.93
CA GLN A 65 -1.88 2.93 -17.97
C GLN A 65 -1.36 2.64 -19.39
N ARG A 66 -2.21 2.83 -20.41
CA ARG A 66 -1.83 2.61 -21.81
C ARG A 66 -0.95 3.73 -22.35
N ILE A 67 -1.28 5.00 -22.06
CA ILE A 67 -0.60 6.15 -22.66
C ILE A 67 0.63 6.63 -21.88
N ARG A 68 0.69 6.37 -20.57
CA ARG A 68 1.76 6.81 -19.66
C ARG A 68 2.30 5.65 -18.84
N LYS A 69 2.46 4.47 -19.47
CA LYS A 69 2.90 3.24 -18.80
C LYS A 69 4.17 3.44 -17.96
N ASP A 70 5.12 4.24 -18.45
CA ASP A 70 6.41 4.49 -17.79
C ASP A 70 6.34 5.51 -16.64
N GLU A 71 5.16 6.05 -16.37
CA GLU A 71 4.91 7.01 -15.28
C GLU A 71 3.74 6.61 -14.39
N SER A 72 2.84 5.76 -14.87
CA SER A 72 1.60 5.39 -14.19
C SER A 72 1.79 4.25 -13.20
N GLU A 73 0.82 4.10 -12.30
CA GLU A 73 0.58 2.82 -11.65
C GLU A 73 0.05 1.82 -12.68
N LEU A 74 0.40 0.54 -12.51
CA LEU A 74 -0.07 -0.56 -13.33
C LEU A 74 -1.02 -1.41 -12.51
N PHE A 75 -2.19 -1.68 -13.06
CA PHE A 75 -3.09 -2.69 -12.55
C PHE A 75 -2.57 -4.06 -13.03
N VAL A 76 -2.30 -4.94 -12.07
CA VAL A 76 -1.78 -6.28 -12.35
C VAL A 76 -2.65 -7.35 -11.72
N ASN A 77 -2.70 -8.51 -12.37
CA ASN A 77 -3.33 -9.70 -11.81
C ASN A 77 -2.68 -10.07 -10.47
N ALA A 78 -3.50 -10.40 -9.48
CA ALA A 78 -3.03 -10.60 -8.11
C ALA A 78 -2.23 -11.89 -7.89
N GLU A 79 -2.32 -12.86 -8.79
CA GLU A 79 -1.67 -14.18 -8.69
C GLU A 79 -0.34 -14.22 -9.46
N ASP A 80 -0.32 -13.74 -10.70
CA ASP A 80 0.85 -13.86 -11.58
C ASP A 80 1.58 -12.53 -11.86
N MET A 81 1.05 -11.41 -11.36
CA MET A 81 1.59 -10.05 -11.55
C MET A 81 1.66 -9.58 -13.02
N SER A 82 0.97 -10.27 -13.94
CA SER A 82 0.81 -9.80 -15.31
C SER A 82 -0.01 -8.53 -15.36
N VAL A 83 0.34 -7.61 -16.27
CA VAL A 83 -0.43 -6.37 -16.48
C VAL A 83 -1.82 -6.73 -17.00
N ASP A 84 -2.86 -6.31 -16.27
CA ASP A 84 -4.25 -6.59 -16.61
C ASP A 84 -5.06 -5.30 -16.75
N GLY A 85 -5.14 -4.78 -17.98
CA GLY A 85 -5.99 -3.63 -18.30
C GLY A 85 -7.49 -3.97 -18.30
N GLN A 86 -7.87 -5.25 -18.17
CA GLN A 86 -9.25 -5.72 -18.26
C GLN A 86 -9.82 -6.16 -16.91
N PHE A 87 -9.16 -5.82 -15.79
CA PHE A 87 -9.60 -6.22 -14.44
C PHE A 87 -11.06 -5.80 -14.15
N TYR A 88 -11.51 -4.67 -14.72
CA TYR A 88 -12.87 -4.16 -14.55
C TYR A 88 -13.91 -4.86 -15.45
N THR A 89 -13.52 -5.27 -16.66
CA THR A 89 -14.43 -5.81 -17.67
C THR A 89 -14.61 -7.32 -17.56
N LYS A 90 -13.57 -8.08 -17.17
CA LYS A 90 -13.64 -9.54 -16.98
C LYS A 90 -14.74 -9.94 -16.00
N GLY A 91 -14.74 -9.35 -14.80
CA GLY A 91 -15.81 -9.50 -13.80
C GLY A 91 -16.23 -10.95 -13.51
N GLY A 92 -17.40 -11.12 -12.89
CA GLY A 92 -17.99 -12.43 -12.59
C GLY A 92 -17.93 -12.84 -11.11
N ARG A 93 -17.35 -11.99 -10.25
CA ARG A 93 -17.36 -12.15 -8.80
C ARG A 93 -18.53 -11.39 -8.18
N THR A 94 -19.25 -12.02 -7.26
CA THR A 94 -20.26 -11.32 -6.44
C THR A 94 -19.91 -11.42 -4.96
N ARG A 95 -20.38 -10.45 -4.17
CA ARG A 95 -20.32 -10.48 -2.71
C ARG A 95 -21.71 -10.24 -2.16
N LYS A 96 -22.18 -11.18 -1.35
CA LYS A 96 -23.40 -11.04 -0.57
C LYS A 96 -23.08 -10.70 0.88
N THR A 97 -23.66 -9.62 1.38
CA THR A 97 -23.57 -9.21 2.78
C THR A 97 -24.95 -9.36 3.41
N THR A 98 -25.03 -10.07 4.53
CA THR A 98 -26.28 -10.30 5.27
C THR A 98 -26.23 -9.60 6.62
N SER A 99 -27.30 -8.89 6.97
CA SER A 99 -27.47 -8.31 8.31
C SER A 99 -28.31 -9.26 9.18
N ASN A 100 -27.74 -9.63 10.34
CA ASN A 100 -28.42 -10.46 11.33
C ASN A 100 -29.59 -9.74 12.02
N GLU A 101 -29.61 -8.41 12.02
CA GLU A 101 -30.64 -7.61 12.71
C GLU A 101 -31.93 -7.47 11.90
N PHE A 102 -31.85 -7.54 10.57
CA PHE A 102 -32.98 -7.20 9.69
C PHE A 102 -33.37 -8.29 8.69
N ASN A 103 -32.72 -9.46 8.72
CA ASN A 103 -32.91 -10.52 7.72
C ASN A 103 -32.80 -9.99 6.27
N LYS A 104 -31.97 -8.96 6.08
CA LYS A 104 -31.72 -8.30 4.79
C LYS A 104 -30.38 -8.75 4.25
N SER A 105 -30.34 -9.00 2.95
CA SER A 105 -29.09 -9.24 2.23
C SER A 105 -28.94 -8.28 1.06
N MET A 106 -27.71 -7.81 0.84
CA MET A 106 -27.33 -7.07 -0.35
C MET A 106 -26.27 -7.87 -1.10
N GLU A 107 -26.48 -8.06 -2.40
CA GLU A 107 -25.51 -8.66 -3.30
C GLU A 107 -24.98 -7.59 -4.25
N VAL A 108 -23.66 -7.57 -4.45
CA VAL A 108 -22.98 -6.63 -5.35
C VAL A 108 -22.04 -7.38 -6.28
N GLU A 109 -21.95 -6.91 -7.52
CA GLU A 109 -20.90 -7.35 -8.45
C GLU A 109 -19.57 -6.68 -8.11
N LEU A 110 -18.50 -7.46 -8.20
CA LEU A 110 -17.12 -7.03 -7.99
C LEU A 110 -16.30 -7.18 -9.28
N THR A 111 -15.24 -6.42 -9.39
CA THR A 111 -14.17 -6.64 -10.37
C THR A 111 -13.39 -7.92 -10.05
N GLU A 112 -12.51 -8.33 -10.97
CA GLU A 112 -11.44 -9.26 -10.62
C GLU A 112 -10.55 -8.68 -9.52
N LYS A 113 -9.86 -9.55 -8.79
CA LYS A 113 -8.84 -9.12 -7.83
C LYS A 113 -7.62 -8.60 -8.58
N TYR A 114 -7.11 -7.46 -8.16
CA TYR A 114 -5.91 -6.87 -8.75
C TYR A 114 -5.00 -6.27 -7.69
N GLN A 115 -3.76 -5.97 -8.07
CA GLN A 115 -2.81 -5.20 -7.27
C GLN A 115 -2.43 -3.93 -8.03
N ILE A 116 -2.18 -2.86 -7.29
CA ILE A 116 -1.63 -1.60 -7.83
C ILE A 116 -0.11 -1.70 -7.76
N TYR A 117 0.56 -1.73 -8.92
CA TYR A 117 1.98 -1.97 -9.04
C TYR A 117 2.71 -0.76 -9.64
N ARG A 118 3.79 -0.31 -9.00
CA ARG A 118 4.63 0.77 -9.54
C ARG A 118 6.13 0.50 -9.39
N ASN A 119 6.53 -0.78 -9.35
CA ASN A 119 7.94 -1.12 -9.20
C ASN A 119 8.73 -1.05 -10.51
N HIS A 120 8.08 -1.02 -11.68
CA HIS A 120 8.74 -0.84 -12.97
C HIS A 120 9.52 0.48 -13.07
N ILE A 121 9.13 1.49 -12.28
CA ILE A 121 9.76 2.81 -12.23
C ILE A 121 10.34 3.13 -10.85
N ASN A 122 10.51 2.13 -9.99
CA ASN A 122 11.09 2.29 -8.66
C ASN A 122 12.62 2.46 -8.73
N ARG A 123 13.09 3.69 -8.51
CA ARG A 123 14.53 4.03 -8.49
C ARG A 123 15.33 3.23 -7.48
N TYR A 124 14.75 2.82 -6.35
CA TYR A 124 15.45 2.01 -5.35
C TYR A 124 15.81 0.61 -5.87
N ILE A 125 15.01 0.03 -6.78
CA ILE A 125 15.35 -1.26 -7.38
C ILE A 125 16.58 -1.14 -8.27
N THR A 126 16.68 -0.06 -9.05
CA THR A 126 17.86 0.22 -9.87
C THR A 126 19.08 0.50 -8.98
N LEU A 127 18.93 1.32 -7.95
CA LEU A 127 20.00 1.65 -6.99
C LEU A 127 20.54 0.39 -6.29
N ALA A 128 19.65 -0.49 -5.84
CA ALA A 128 19.98 -1.72 -5.13
C ALA A 128 20.20 -2.93 -6.05
N SER A 129 20.26 -2.73 -7.38
CA SER A 129 20.29 -3.81 -8.37
C SER A 129 21.50 -4.74 -8.21
N ASN A 130 22.67 -4.19 -7.89
CA ASN A 130 23.91 -4.93 -7.68
C ASN A 130 24.23 -5.21 -6.20
N TRP A 131 23.30 -4.90 -5.29
CA TRP A 131 23.53 -5.14 -3.87
C TRP A 131 23.37 -6.64 -3.59
N LYS A 132 24.38 -7.23 -2.93
CA LYS A 132 24.31 -8.60 -2.38
C LYS A 132 23.23 -8.82 -1.30
N TRP A 133 22.49 -7.77 -0.94
CA TRP A 133 21.67 -7.62 0.26
C TRP A 133 20.20 -8.00 0.00
N LYS A 134 19.86 -8.35 -1.26
CA LYS A 134 18.50 -8.76 -1.64
C LYS A 134 18.09 -10.03 -0.89
N ARG A 135 16.86 -10.04 -0.37
CA ARG A 135 16.28 -11.14 0.43
C ARG A 135 17.06 -11.49 1.70
N GLN A 136 17.96 -10.63 2.17
CA GLN A 136 18.66 -10.81 3.43
C GLN A 136 17.96 -10.06 4.56
N ILE A 137 18.11 -10.56 5.79
CA ILE A 137 17.70 -9.81 6.97
C ILE A 137 18.79 -8.77 7.24
N LEU A 138 18.47 -7.50 7.01
CA LEU A 138 19.41 -6.39 7.24
C LEU A 138 19.40 -5.92 8.69
N TYR A 139 18.23 -5.99 9.31
CA TYR A 139 17.99 -5.61 10.69
C TYR A 139 17.12 -6.69 11.35
N ASN A 140 17.49 -7.09 12.56
CA ASN A 140 16.58 -7.86 13.39
C ASN A 140 15.44 -6.96 13.86
N PRO A 141 14.23 -7.51 14.09
CA PRO A 141 13.08 -6.71 14.52
C PRO A 141 13.33 -5.93 15.82
N GLU A 142 14.19 -6.43 16.72
CA GLU A 142 14.59 -5.73 17.94
C GLU A 142 15.42 -4.46 17.73
N ASP A 143 16.09 -4.35 16.59
CA ASP A 143 16.98 -3.22 16.26
C ASP A 143 16.27 -2.14 15.46
N VAL A 144 14.97 -2.33 15.18
CA VAL A 144 14.14 -1.34 14.48
C VAL A 144 12.95 -0.95 15.31
N LEU A 145 12.80 0.36 15.53
CA LEU A 145 11.69 0.95 16.28
C LEU A 145 10.87 1.88 15.39
N ILE A 146 9.57 1.63 15.31
CA ILE A 146 8.60 2.54 14.70
C ILE A 146 7.88 3.31 15.81
N ILE A 147 7.91 4.64 15.76
CA ILE A 147 7.18 5.53 16.66
C ILE A 147 6.04 6.15 15.87
N THR A 148 4.80 5.90 16.30
CA THR A 148 3.58 6.40 15.66
C THR A 148 2.63 7.00 16.70
N ASP A 149 1.77 7.93 16.33
CA ASP A 149 0.69 8.46 17.17
C ASP A 149 -0.66 7.83 16.86
N GLY A 150 -0.68 6.85 15.93
CA GLY A 150 -1.89 6.19 15.46
C GLY A 150 -2.69 7.02 14.44
N LEU A 151 -2.31 8.28 14.17
CA LEU A 151 -2.88 9.10 13.11
C LEU A 151 -2.34 8.65 11.76
N CYS A 152 -2.77 7.47 11.36
CA CYS A 152 -2.16 6.71 10.28
C CYS A 152 -3.15 6.43 9.15
N ALA A 153 -2.91 7.06 8.00
CA ALA A 153 -3.75 6.91 6.82
C ALA A 153 -2.94 6.57 5.56
N SER A 154 -3.61 5.97 4.57
CA SER A 154 -3.07 5.74 3.21
C SER A 154 -1.72 4.98 3.20
N THR A 155 -0.71 5.49 2.50
CA THR A 155 0.65 4.93 2.42
C THR A 155 1.23 4.52 3.75
N PHE A 156 1.02 5.36 4.77
CA PHE A 156 1.58 5.12 6.09
C PHE A 156 0.90 3.90 6.73
N SER A 157 -0.41 3.74 6.56
CA SER A 157 -1.15 2.58 7.07
C SER A 157 -0.72 1.30 6.38
N GLN A 158 -0.47 1.33 5.07
CA GLN A 158 0.07 0.16 4.35
C GLN A 158 1.48 -0.21 4.82
N PHE A 159 2.38 0.77 4.99
CA PHE A 159 3.75 0.55 5.43
C PHE A 159 3.81 -0.06 6.84
N VAL A 160 3.14 0.56 7.81
CA VAL A 160 3.17 0.10 9.20
C VAL A 160 2.38 -1.19 9.38
N LYS A 161 1.27 -1.39 8.65
CA LYS A 161 0.53 -2.66 8.68
C LYS A 161 1.40 -3.80 8.16
N ALA A 162 2.14 -3.59 7.08
CA ALA A 162 3.05 -4.60 6.54
C ALA A 162 4.19 -4.91 7.53
N ILE A 163 4.77 -3.90 8.18
CA ILE A 163 5.77 -4.11 9.25
C ILE A 163 5.19 -4.93 10.40
N GLN A 164 3.98 -4.59 10.85
CA GLN A 164 3.30 -5.28 11.93
C GLN A 164 3.02 -6.74 11.58
N GLN A 165 2.43 -7.00 10.42
CA GLN A 165 2.03 -8.34 9.97
C GLN A 165 3.22 -9.25 9.67
N LYS A 166 4.34 -8.68 9.19
CA LYS A 166 5.56 -9.42 8.86
C LYS A 166 6.60 -9.41 9.98
N HIS A 167 6.26 -8.84 11.15
CA HIS A 167 7.13 -8.77 12.33
C HIS A 167 8.51 -8.15 12.05
N LEU A 168 8.56 -7.07 11.25
CA LEU A 168 9.84 -6.51 10.77
C LEU A 168 10.48 -5.50 11.74
N ALA A 169 9.71 -4.98 12.69
CA ALA A 169 10.18 -4.00 13.67
C ALA A 169 9.29 -4.02 14.92
N ARG A 170 9.78 -3.44 16.02
CA ARG A 170 8.95 -3.09 17.17
C ARG A 170 8.20 -1.79 16.89
N ILE A 171 6.94 -1.72 17.32
CA ILE A 171 6.10 -0.54 17.12
C ILE A 171 5.67 -0.01 18.47
N VAL A 172 5.90 1.28 18.68
CA VAL A 172 5.46 2.03 19.86
C VAL A 172 4.47 3.09 19.40
N ALA A 173 3.23 2.95 19.85
CA ALA A 173 2.21 3.98 19.70
C ALA A 173 2.30 4.98 20.86
N VAL A 174 2.42 6.26 20.54
CA VAL A 174 2.55 7.39 21.46
C VAL A 174 1.36 8.32 21.25
N GLY A 175 0.35 8.22 22.12
CA GLY A 175 -0.86 9.00 21.99
C GLY A 175 -1.83 8.74 23.14
N VAL A 176 -2.98 9.40 23.09
CA VAL A 176 -4.02 9.25 24.12
C VAL A 176 -4.71 7.91 23.90
N ARG A 177 -4.72 7.05 24.94
CA ARG A 177 -5.47 5.79 24.94
C ARG A 177 -6.95 6.08 24.68
N ASP A 178 -7.67 5.14 24.04
CA ASP A 178 -9.13 5.26 23.95
C ASP A 178 -9.68 5.38 25.38
N PRO A 179 -10.30 6.52 25.76
CA PRO A 179 -10.78 6.71 27.12
C PRO A 179 -11.90 5.73 27.49
N ARG A 180 -12.54 5.09 26.49
CA ARG A 180 -13.59 4.09 26.68
C ARG A 180 -13.03 2.68 26.88
N ASP A 181 -11.80 2.43 26.42
CA ASP A 181 -11.11 1.16 26.63
C ASP A 181 -9.59 1.37 26.72
N PRO A 182 -9.08 1.76 27.90
CA PRO A 182 -7.66 2.10 28.09
C PRO A 182 -6.70 0.92 27.94
N ASN A 183 -7.21 -0.31 27.90
CA ASN A 183 -6.43 -1.53 27.73
C ASN A 183 -6.44 -2.04 26.29
N LYS A 184 -7.26 -1.44 25.42
CA LYS A 184 -7.29 -1.78 24.00
C LYS A 184 -5.92 -1.57 23.39
N ARG A 185 -5.46 -2.55 22.62
CA ARG A 185 -4.29 -2.36 21.75
C ARG A 185 -4.59 -1.21 20.79
N GLN A 186 -3.70 -0.22 20.76
CA GLN A 186 -3.83 0.90 19.85
C GLN A 186 -3.76 0.41 18.41
N ASP A 187 -4.76 0.74 17.62
CA ASP A 187 -4.71 0.52 16.18
C ASP A 187 -3.81 1.58 15.56
N ILE A 188 -2.86 1.14 14.77
CA ILE A 188 -1.76 1.93 14.22
C ILE A 188 -1.92 2.18 12.71
N ALA A 189 -3.05 1.75 12.14
CA ALA A 189 -3.36 1.80 10.71
C ALA A 189 -4.88 2.01 10.51
N ILE A 190 -5.41 3.08 11.12
CA ILE A 190 -6.85 3.29 11.34
C ILE A 190 -7.61 3.63 10.06
N ALA A 191 -6.96 4.18 9.02
CA ALA A 191 -7.65 4.60 7.80
C ALA A 191 -6.94 4.25 6.48
N GLY A 192 -7.72 3.89 5.47
CA GLY A 192 -7.36 4.18 4.08
C GLY A 192 -7.73 5.64 3.79
N SER A 193 -6.84 6.41 3.17
CA SER A 193 -7.23 7.72 2.63
C SER A 193 -7.57 7.57 1.15
N GLY A 194 -8.59 8.30 0.70
CA GLY A 194 -8.93 8.43 -0.71
C GLY A 194 -8.33 9.71 -1.29
N SER A 195 -7.89 9.68 -2.54
CA SER A 195 -7.57 10.90 -3.27
C SER A 195 -8.84 11.44 -3.94
N THR A 196 -8.98 12.77 -3.98
CA THR A 196 -10.05 13.42 -4.76
C THR A 196 -9.47 13.95 -6.06
N THR A 197 -10.15 13.64 -7.17
CA THR A 197 -9.78 14.16 -8.50
C THR A 197 -10.75 15.28 -8.87
N SER A 198 -10.23 16.49 -9.13
CA SER A 198 -11.05 17.62 -9.56
C SER A 198 -11.42 17.51 -11.04
N VAL A 199 -12.53 18.16 -11.44
CA VAL A 199 -12.91 18.28 -12.87
C VAL A 199 -11.78 18.89 -13.69
N ALA A 200 -11.11 19.92 -13.16
CA ALA A 200 -9.97 20.57 -13.83
C ALA A 200 -8.81 19.59 -14.06
N SER A 201 -8.51 18.74 -13.07
CA SER A 201 -7.46 17.71 -13.18
C SER A 201 -7.78 16.65 -14.24
N ILE A 202 -9.06 16.32 -14.44
CA ILE A 202 -9.49 15.40 -15.50
C ILE A 202 -9.38 16.09 -16.86
N GLN A 203 -9.80 17.34 -16.96
CA GLN A 203 -9.76 18.12 -18.20
C GLN A 203 -8.33 18.37 -18.69
N SER A 204 -7.34 18.48 -17.79
CA SER A 204 -5.93 18.64 -18.16
C SER A 204 -5.25 17.36 -18.66
N LEU A 205 -5.96 16.22 -18.67
CA LEU A 205 -5.48 14.96 -19.26
C LEU A 205 -5.84 14.83 -20.75
N ARG A 206 -6.65 15.76 -21.30
CA ARG A 206 -6.89 15.91 -22.75
C ARG A 206 -5.76 16.69 -23.41
#